data_AF-A0A969IDG7-F1
#
_entry.id   AF-A0A969IDG7-F1
#
_cell.length_a   1.000
_cell.length_b   1.000
_cell.length_c   1.000
_cell.angle_alpha   90.00
_cell.angle_beta   90.00
_cell.angle_gamma   90.00
#
_symmetry.space_group_name_H-M   'P 1'
#
loop_
_entity.id
_entity.type
_entity.pdbx_description
1 polymer ?
#
loop_
_entity_poly.entity_id
_entity_poly.type
_entity_poly.pdbx_seq_one_letter_code
_entity_poly.pdbx_strand_id
1 'polypeptide(L)'
;MIDIFTTAGNKMVVNNNLQRRTIKAPSNKVGLENIKAKYSLLKQDGFQVMEDEKNFTVVLPLIWNNAPENRQLNSKEIKTV
;
A
#
# COMPACT_ATOMS: atom_id res chain seq x y z
N MET A 1 -4.55 10.65 13.98
CA MET A 1 -3.19 10.78 13.42
C MET A 1 -2.92 9.51 12.65
N ILE A 2 -2.36 9.64 11.45
CA ILE A 2 -1.99 8.50 10.61
C ILE A 2 -0.49 8.58 10.43
N ASP A 3 0.20 7.53 10.84
CA ASP A 3 1.63 7.37 10.71
C ASP A 3 1.95 6.34 9.64
N ILE A 4 2.89 6.68 8.77
CA ILE A 4 3.33 5.82 7.68
C ILE A 4 4.85 5.82 7.69
N PHE A 5 5.43 4.63 7.85
CA PHE A 5 6.87 4.47 7.93
C PHE A 5 7.32 3.13 7.39
N THR A 6 8.60 3.02 7.07
CA THR A 6 9.24 1.77 6.65
C THR A 6 10.00 1.16 7.82
N THR A 7 10.14 -0.17 7.80
CA THR A 7 10.87 -0.92 8.83
C THR A 7 11.91 -1.84 8.17
N ALA A 8 12.80 -2.39 8.99
CA ALA A 8 13.75 -3.40 8.53
C ALA A 8 13.03 -4.56 7.83
N GLY A 9 13.66 -5.15 6.81
CA GLY A 9 13.06 -6.22 6.02
C GLY A 9 12.12 -5.75 4.91
N ASN A 10 12.28 -4.50 4.43
CA ASN A 10 11.56 -3.95 3.27
C ASN A 10 10.03 -3.97 3.44
N LYS A 11 9.55 -3.57 4.62
CA LYS A 11 8.12 -3.51 4.94
C LYS A 11 7.69 -2.08 5.19
N MET A 12 6.49 -1.75 4.76
CA MET A 12 5.79 -0.51 5.08
C MET A 12 4.75 -0.80 6.16
N VAL A 13 4.68 0.09 7.13
CA VAL A 13 3.73 0.06 8.24
C VAL A 13 2.85 1.30 8.11
N VAL A 14 1.54 1.05 8.08
CA VAL A 14 0.51 2.09 8.16
C VAL A 14 -0.16 1.94 9.51
N ASN A 15 0.07 2.87 10.41
CA ASN A 15 -0.53 2.91 11.73
C ASN A 15 -1.53 4.06 11.81
N ASN A 16 -2.80 3.75 12.03
CA ASN A 16 -3.82 4.76 12.27
C ASN A 16 -4.41 4.56 13.65
N ASN A 17 -4.58 5.63 14.42
CA ASN A 17 -5.29 5.51 15.69
C ASN A 17 -6.73 4.99 15.47
N LEU A 18 -7.18 4.09 16.34
CA LEU A 18 -8.48 3.42 16.23
C LEU A 18 -9.61 4.40 16.55
N GLN A 19 -10.14 5.05 15.52
CA GLN A 19 -11.27 5.98 15.63
C GLN A 19 -12.56 5.26 15.24
N ARG A 20 -13.20 4.63 16.23
CA ARG A 20 -14.48 3.96 16.03
C ARG A 20 -15.53 4.99 15.62
N ARG A 21 -16.08 4.84 14.42
CA ARG A 21 -17.19 5.69 13.96
C ARG A 21 -18.44 5.35 14.74
N THR A 22 -19.06 6.37 15.34
CA THR A 22 -20.34 6.28 16.06
C THR A 22 -21.49 5.88 15.14
N ILE A 23 -21.39 6.26 13.86
CA ILE A 23 -22.34 5.86 12.81
C ILE A 23 -21.81 4.58 12.16
N LYS A 24 -22.49 3.46 12.42
CA LYS A 24 -22.24 2.18 11.74
C LYS A 24 -22.80 2.26 10.31
N ALA A 25 -22.08 2.95 9.41
CA ALA A 25 -22.32 2.76 7.99
C ALA A 25 -22.05 1.28 7.65
N PRO A 26 -22.90 0.63 6.84
CA PRO A 26 -22.62 -0.73 6.39
C PRO A 26 -21.28 -0.72 5.64
N SER A 27 -20.32 -1.46 6.16
CA SER A 27 -19.05 -1.73 5.50
C SER A 27 -19.05 -3.19 5.11
N ASN A 28 -18.81 -3.46 3.83
CA ASN A 28 -18.65 -4.83 3.35
C ASN A 28 -17.32 -5.45 3.81
N LYS A 29 -16.45 -4.68 4.48
CA LYS A 29 -15.13 -5.11 4.98
C LYS A 29 -14.20 -5.75 3.93
N VAL A 30 -14.50 -5.57 2.64
CA VAL A 30 -13.76 -6.18 1.52
C VAL A 30 -12.41 -5.52 1.20
N GLY A 31 -12.16 -4.31 1.71
CA GLY A 31 -10.97 -3.53 1.35
C GLY A 31 -9.65 -4.25 1.71
N LEU A 32 -9.51 -4.69 2.95
CA LEU A 32 -8.30 -5.39 3.42
C LEU A 32 -8.15 -6.76 2.78
N GLU A 33 -9.26 -7.48 2.57
CA GLU A 33 -9.26 -8.76 1.85
C GLU A 33 -8.78 -8.59 0.40
N ASN A 34 -9.23 -7.53 -0.28
CA ASN A 34 -8.79 -7.22 -1.64
C ASN A 34 -7.28 -6.92 -1.68
N ILE A 35 -6.76 -6.17 -0.70
CA ILE A 35 -5.33 -5.87 -0.63
C ILE A 35 -4.55 -7.17 -0.35
N LYS A 36 -4.95 -7.95 0.65
CA LYS A 36 -4.33 -9.24 0.98
C LYS A 36 -4.30 -10.20 -0.22
N ALA A 37 -5.42 -10.31 -0.94
CA ALA A 37 -5.53 -11.13 -2.13
C ALA A 37 -4.54 -10.69 -3.22
N LYS A 38 -4.37 -9.38 -3.46
CA LYS A 38 -3.38 -8.87 -4.42
C LYS A 38 -1.95 -9.26 -4.05
N TYR A 39 -1.57 -9.14 -2.77
CA TYR A 39 -0.25 -9.58 -2.31
C TYR A 39 -0.06 -11.09 -2.46
N SER A 40 -1.10 -11.88 -2.18
CA SER A 40 -1.09 -13.33 -2.39
C SER A 40 -0.91 -13.69 -3.88
N LEU A 41 -1.58 -13.00 -4.79
CA LEU A 41 -1.43 -13.21 -6.24
C LEU A 41 -0.02 -12.89 -6.73
N LEU A 42 0.63 -11.91 -6.12
CA LEU A 42 2.01 -11.53 -6.41
C LEU A 42 3.04 -12.43 -5.73
N LYS A 43 2.59 -13.47 -4.97
CA LYS A 43 3.44 -14.33 -4.14
C LYS A 43 4.32 -13.52 -3.17
N GLN A 44 3.76 -12.43 -2.65
CA GLN A 44 4.42 -11.54 -1.70
C GLN A 44 3.90 -11.84 -0.30
N ASP A 45 4.74 -12.50 0.49
CA ASP A 45 4.41 -12.84 1.88
C ASP A 45 4.61 -11.66 2.82
N GLY A 46 3.98 -11.75 3.99
CA GLY A 46 4.21 -10.80 5.08
C GLY A 46 3.28 -9.60 5.12
N PHE A 47 2.15 -9.66 4.41
CA PHE A 47 0.98 -8.81 4.69
C PHE A 47 0.36 -9.19 6.05
N GLN A 48 0.21 -8.23 6.95
CA GLN A 48 -0.34 -8.45 8.29
C GLN A 48 -1.25 -7.29 8.69
N VAL A 49 -2.29 -7.60 9.46
CA VAL A 49 -3.22 -6.61 10.02
C VAL A 49 -3.28 -6.86 11.52
N MET A 50 -3.08 -5.80 12.29
CA MET A 50 -3.10 -5.79 13.75
C MET A 50 -4.05 -4.70 14.22
N GLU A 51 -4.94 -5.03 15.13
CA GLU A 51 -5.81 -4.07 15.81
C GLU A 51 -5.58 -4.22 17.31
N ASP A 52 -5.22 -3.11 17.96
CA ASP A 52 -5.17 -3.01 19.41
C ASP A 52 -6.20 -1.97 19.89
N GLU A 53 -6.28 -1.73 21.20
CA GLU A 53 -7.27 -0.82 21.78
C GLU A 53 -7.17 0.63 21.27
N LYS A 54 -5.99 1.05 20.82
CA LYS A 54 -5.66 2.44 20.47
C LYS A 54 -5.36 2.62 18.99
N ASN A 55 -4.97 1.57 18.28
CA ASN A 55 -4.40 1.63 16.96
C ASN A 55 -4.87 0.49 16.06
N PHE A 56 -4.92 0.81 14.77
CA PHE A 56 -5.13 -0.10 13.67
C PHE A 56 -3.90 -0.03 12.76
N THR A 57 -3.12 -1.11 12.76
CA THR A 57 -1.85 -1.19 12.04
C THR A 57 -1.92 -2.21 10.91
N VAL A 58 -1.48 -1.80 9.72
CA VAL A 58 -1.31 -2.68 8.56
C VAL A 58 0.16 -2.72 8.19
N VAL A 59 0.72 -3.92 8.06
CA VAL A 59 2.07 -4.16 7.60
C VAL A 59 2.01 -4.81 6.22
N LEU A 60 2.75 -4.27 5.26
CA LEU A 60 2.82 -4.79 3.90
C LEU A 60 4.28 -4.83 3.40
N PRO A 61 4.68 -5.86 2.63
CA PRO A 61 5.99 -5.86 1.99
C PRO A 61 6.04 -4.81 0.88
N LEU A 62 7.16 -4.11 0.75
CA LEU A 62 7.41 -3.22 -0.37
C LEU A 62 7.79 -4.08 -1.59
N ILE A 63 7.22 -3.73 -2.74
CA ILE A 63 7.43 -4.45 -4.00
C ILE A 63 8.24 -3.56 -4.93
N TRP A 64 9.36 -4.06 -5.44
CA TRP A 64 10.11 -3.37 -6.48
C TRP A 64 9.44 -3.54 -7.84
N ASN A 65 9.27 -2.43 -8.53
CA ASN A 65 8.86 -2.47 -9.93
C ASN A 65 10.08 -2.83 -10.78
N ASN A 66 10.16 -4.10 -11.21
CA ASN A 66 11.23 -4.57 -12.10
C ASN A 66 10.90 -4.34 -13.57
N ALA A 67 9.82 -3.62 -13.89
CA ALA A 67 9.54 -3.24 -15.27
C ALA A 67 10.71 -2.40 -15.81
N PRO A 68 11.26 -2.74 -17.00
CA PRO A 68 12.24 -1.87 -17.63
C PRO A 68 11.58 -0.49 -17.81
N GLU A 69 12.23 0.55 -17.26
CA GLU A 69 11.81 1.93 -17.52
C GLU A 69 11.67 2.11 -19.03
N ASN A 70 10.47 2.47 -19.50
CA ASN A 70 10.28 2.90 -20.88
C ASN A 70 11.12 4.16 -21.10
N ARG A 71 12.38 3.96 -21.50
CA ARG A 71 13.32 5.01 -21.84
C ARG A 71 12.98 5.49 -23.26
N GLN A 72 12.37 6.67 -23.32
CA GLN A 72 12.16 7.57 -24.48
C GLN A 72 10.87 7.39 -25.29
N LEU A 73 10.10 8.48 -25.41
CA LEU A 73 9.57 9.01 -26.68
C LEU A 73 9.10 10.48 -26.49
N ASN A 74 10.07 11.40 -26.37
CA ASN A 74 9.93 12.82 -26.75
C ASN A 74 11.28 13.53 -26.65
N SER A 75 12.26 13.03 -27.40
CA SER A 75 13.37 13.86 -27.88
C SER A 75 12.83 14.78 -28.98
N LYS A 76 12.65 16.07 -28.63
CA LYS A 76 12.82 17.24 -29.50
C LYS A 76 12.79 16.97 -31.02
N GLU A 77 11.63 17.10 -31.64
CA GLU A 77 11.58 17.63 -33.01
C GLU A 77 11.49 19.16 -32.91
N ILE A 78 12.62 19.76 -32.51
CA ILE A 78 13.00 21.07 -33.03
C ILE A 78 13.96 20.74 -34.17
N LYS A 79 13.43 20.67 -35.39
CA LYS A 79 14.20 20.99 -36.58
C LYS A 79 13.45 22.07 -37.34
N THR A 80 13.95 23.29 -37.11
CA THR A 80 14.04 24.40 -38.04
C THR A 80 13.81 24.01 -39.49
N VAL A 81 12.82 24.64 -40.11
CA VAL A 81 12.88 25.12 -41.50
C VAL A 81 12.30 26.53 -41.49
#